data_AF-A0A9J7APZ2-F1
#
_entry.id   AF-A0A9J7APZ2-F1
#
_cell.length_a   1.000
_cell.length_b   1.000
_cell.length_c   1.000
_cell.angle_alpha   90.00
_cell.angle_beta   90.00
_cell.angle_gamma   90.00
#
_symmetry.space_group_name_H-M   'P 1'
#
loop_
_entity.id
_entity.type
_entity.pdbx_description
1 polymer ?
#
loop_
_entity_poly.entity_id
_entity_poly.type
_entity_poly.pdbx_seq_one_letter_code
_entity_poly.pdbx_strand_id
1 'polypeptide(L)' 'MSSCNDEFGCGPTDACYRAVVNTYTKMKMLGQRDEICFNSAVAVYRHHHPEVPSARAPYMIADWLD' A
#
# COMPACT_ATOMS: atom_id res chain seq x y z
N MET A 1 5.57 -11.18 -11.93
CA MET A 1 5.48 -11.84 -10.61
C MET A 1 6.23 -10.95 -9.63
N SER A 2 5.55 -10.39 -8.65
CA SER A 2 6.13 -9.43 -7.69
C SER A 2 7.25 -10.10 -6.89
N SER A 3 8.48 -9.57 -6.99
CA SER A 3 9.63 -10.01 -6.17
C SER A 3 9.62 -9.35 -4.79
N CYS A 4 8.47 -9.34 -4.11
CA CYS A 4 8.41 -8.92 -2.72
C CYS A 4 9.02 -10.05 -1.89
N ASN A 5 10.08 -9.76 -1.12
CA ASN A 5 10.72 -10.75 -0.27
C ASN A 5 9.94 -10.85 1.04
N ASP A 6 9.04 -11.82 1.15
CA ASP A 6 8.05 -11.92 2.24
C ASP A 6 8.66 -12.02 3.65
N GLU A 7 9.93 -12.47 3.78
CA GLU A 7 10.59 -12.62 5.08
C GLU A 7 10.89 -11.30 5.81
N PHE A 8 11.02 -10.18 5.09
CA PHE A 8 11.39 -8.88 5.67
C PHE A 8 10.32 -7.79 5.46
N GLY A 9 9.19 -8.13 4.83
CA GLY A 9 8.20 -7.17 4.37
C GLY A 9 8.64 -6.42 3.10
N CYS A 10 7.71 -5.65 2.53
CA CYS A 10 8.01 -4.82 1.36
C CYS A 10 8.70 -3.51 1.76
N GLY A 11 9.71 -3.11 1.00
CA GLY A 11 10.42 -1.84 1.12
C GLY A 11 10.40 -1.01 -0.18
N PRO A 12 11.10 0.14 -0.21
CA PRO A 12 11.04 1.12 -1.31
C PRO A 12 11.42 0.60 -2.71
N THR A 13 12.15 -0.51 -2.78
CA THR A 13 12.53 -1.16 -4.04
C THR A 13 11.43 -2.07 -4.59
N ASP A 14 10.48 -2.48 -3.77
CA ASP A 14 9.43 -3.42 -4.12
C ASP A 14 8.31 -2.78 -4.92
N ALA A 15 7.76 -3.55 -5.87
CA ALA A 15 6.65 -3.11 -6.70
C ALA A 15 5.40 -2.79 -5.85
N CYS A 16 5.13 -3.59 -4.81
CA CYS A 16 4.00 -3.37 -3.90
C CYS A 16 4.13 -2.01 -3.18
N TYR A 17 5.27 -1.75 -2.53
CA TYR A 17 5.51 -0.47 -1.84
C TYR A 17 5.29 0.71 -2.78
N ARG A 18 5.92 0.67 -3.96
CA ARG A 18 5.80 1.74 -4.96
C ARG A 18 4.37 1.91 -5.44
N ALA A 19 3.61 0.83 -5.64
CA ALA A 19 2.23 0.90 -6.07
C ALA A 19 1.33 1.55 -5.00
N VAL A 20 1.53 1.17 -3.73
CA VAL A 20 0.79 1.71 -2.57
C VAL A 20 1.07 3.21 -2.39
N VAL A 21 2.35 3.60 -2.29
CA VAL A 21 2.74 5.01 -2.12
C VAL A 21 2.30 5.87 -3.29
N ASN A 22 2.47 5.39 -4.53
CA ASN A 22 2.04 6.15 -5.70
C ASN A 22 0.51 6.34 -5.73
N THR A 23 -0.27 5.34 -5.32
CA THR A 23 -1.73 5.44 -5.29
C THR A 23 -2.17 6.51 -4.29
N TYR A 24 -1.66 6.45 -3.06
CA TYR A 24 -1.97 7.43 -2.03
C TYR A 24 -1.57 8.85 -2.47
N THR A 25 -0.31 9.05 -2.87
CA THR A 25 0.22 10.36 -3.25
C THR A 25 -0.50 10.96 -4.45
N LYS A 26 -0.77 10.18 -5.50
CA LYS A 26 -1.49 10.68 -6.68
C LYS A 26 -2.93 11.06 -6.34
N MET A 27 -3.61 10.29 -5.50
CA MET A 27 -4.97 10.63 -5.08
C MET A 27 -5.01 11.90 -4.24
N LYS A 28 -4.03 12.10 -3.35
CA LYS A 28 -3.89 13.37 -2.62
C LYS A 28 -3.62 14.55 -3.55
N MET A 29 -2.76 14.38 -4.55
CA MET A 29 -2.50 15.42 -5.57
C MET A 29 -3.76 15.78 -6.38
N LEU A 30 -4.71 14.85 -6.54
CA LEU A 30 -6.00 15.08 -7.17
C LEU A 30 -7.05 15.70 -6.22
N GLY A 31 -6.67 16.05 -4.99
CA GLY A 31 -7.55 16.68 -4.01
C GLY A 31 -8.54 15.72 -3.34
N GLN A 32 -8.30 14.40 -3.40
CA GLN A 32 -9.16 13.44 -2.71
C GLN A 32 -9.00 13.54 -1.19
N ARG A 33 -10.06 13.16 -0.47
CA ARG A 33 -10.02 13.07 1.00
C ARG A 33 -9.00 12.02 1.41
N ASP A 34 -8.32 12.28 2.52
CA ASP A 34 -7.24 11.42 3.04
C ASP A 34 -7.71 9.97 3.24
N GLU A 35 -8.89 9.79 3.84
CA GLU A 35 -9.55 8.49 4.02
C GLU A 35 -9.73 7.72 2.69
N ILE A 36 -10.09 8.41 1.60
CA ILE A 36 -10.27 7.80 0.27
C ILE A 36 -8.89 7.39 -0.29
N CYS A 37 -7.88 8.24 -0.12
CA CYS A 37 -6.51 7.94 -0.55
C CYS A 37 -5.97 6.71 0.18
N PHE A 38 -6.13 6.68 1.51
CA PHE A 38 -5.66 5.60 2.36
C PHE A 38 -6.38 4.28 2.05
N ASN A 39 -7.72 4.29 1.97
CA ASN A 39 -8.49 3.08 1.63
C ASN A 39 -8.12 2.52 0.24
N SER A 40 -7.80 3.39 -0.71
CA SER A 40 -7.36 2.97 -2.05
C SER A 40 -5.96 2.35 -2.01
N ALA A 41 -5.05 2.92 -1.21
CA ALA A 41 -3.73 2.35 -0.96
C ALA A 41 -3.82 0.96 -0.29
N VAL A 42 -4.72 0.79 0.68
CA VAL A 42 -5.04 -0.52 1.29
C VAL A 42 -5.56 -1.51 0.26
N ALA A 43 -6.45 -1.08 -0.65
CA ALA A 43 -6.98 -1.95 -1.69
C ALA A 43 -5.87 -2.44 -2.64
N VAL A 44 -4.93 -1.56 -3.01
CA VAL A 44 -3.75 -1.91 -3.82
C VAL A 44 -2.84 -2.89 -3.08
N TYR A 45 -2.55 -2.64 -1.79
CA TYR A 45 -1.74 -3.55 -0.98
C TYR A 45 -2.36 -4.96 -0.94
N ARG A 46 -3.68 -5.05 -0.70
CA ARG A 46 -4.42 -6.33 -0.66
C ARG A 46 -4.47 -7.05 -2.00
N HIS A 47 -4.32 -6.33 -3.12
CA HIS A 47 -4.19 -6.96 -4.42
C HIS A 47 -2.85 -7.68 -4.58
N HIS A 48 -1.78 -7.13 -4.01
CA HIS A 48 -0.45 -7.74 -4.01
C HIS A 48 -0.30 -8.83 -2.95
N HIS A 49 -0.95 -8.65 -1.79
CA HIS A 49 -0.84 -9.52 -0.62
C HIS A 49 -2.21 -10.08 -0.18
N PRO A 50 -2.88 -10.92 -1.00
CA PRO A 50 -4.16 -11.52 -0.65
C PRO A 50 -4.08 -12.45 0.58
N GLU A 51 -2.88 -12.95 0.91
CA GLU A 51 -2.58 -13.77 2.08
C GLU A 51 -2.63 -12.99 3.39
N VAL A 52 -2.46 -11.67 3.35
CA VAL A 52 -2.49 -10.82 4.55
C VAL A 52 -3.96 -10.58 4.95
N PRO A 53 -4.34 -10.85 6.21
CA PRO A 53 -5.70 -10.59 6.68
C PRO A 53 -6.12 -9.14 6.44
N SER A 54 -7.37 -8.94 6.00
CA SER A 54 -7.85 -7.60 5.62
C SER A 54 -7.79 -6.58 6.77
N ALA A 55 -7.98 -7.05 8.00
CA ALA A 55 -7.84 -6.22 9.19
C ALA A 55 -6.38 -5.82 9.46
N ARG A 56 -5.39 -6.57 8.97
CA ARG A 56 -3.96 -6.29 9.18
C ARG A 56 -3.39 -5.35 8.12
N ALA A 57 -3.94 -5.37 6.90
CA ALA A 57 -3.45 -4.60 5.76
C ALA A 57 -3.27 -3.08 6.03
N PRO A 58 -4.19 -2.36 6.68
CA PRO A 58 -3.99 -0.94 7.02
C PRO A 58 -2.73 -0.68 7.84
N TYR A 59 -2.43 -1.55 8.81
CA TYR A 59 -1.27 -1.40 9.70
C TYR A 59 0.04 -1.68 8.99
N MET A 60 0.03 -2.54 7.96
CA MET A 60 1.25 -2.86 7.20
C MET A 60 1.75 -1.68 6.36
N ILE A 61 0.85 -0.80 5.95
CA ILE A 61 1.17 0.30 5.03
C ILE A 61 1.20 1.67 5.71
N ALA A 62 0.75 1.78 6.95
CA ALA A 62 0.66 3.07 7.65
C ALA A 62 2.02 3.79 7.67
N ASP A 63 3.08 3.07 7.98
CA ASP A 63 4.44 3.60 8.07
C ASP A 63 5.07 3.94 6.70
N TRP A 64 4.42 3.58 5.59
CA TRP A 64 4.90 3.91 4.24
C TRP A 64 4.32 5.23 3.72
N LEU A 65 3.24 5.70 4.33
CA LEU A 65 2.41 6.81 3.85
C LEU A 65 2.59 8.10 4.67
N ASP A 66 3.55 8.10 5.60
CA ASP A 66 3.98 9.27 6.38
C ASP A 66 4.72 10.30 5.51
#